data_AF-A0A9P5N7T8-F1
#
_entry.id   AF-A0A9P5N7T8-F1
#
_cell.length_a   1.000
_cell.length_b   1.000
_cell.length_c   1.000
_cell.angle_alpha   90.00
_cell.angle_beta   90.00
_cell.angle_gamma   90.00
#
_symmetry.space_group_name_H-M   'P 1'
#
loop_
_entity.id
_entity.type
_entity.pdbx_description
1 polymer ?
#
loop_
_entity_poly.entity_id
_entity_poly.type
_entity_poly.pdbx_seq_one_letter_code
_entity_poly.pdbx_strand_id
1 'polypeptide(L)'
;MTERTVGPLVVSYLLHWGLFGTLTTQVYLFFIEFPYDSRGLKALVYTAYLAQVAQTFLITESNFRAFGPGYGQVDAVENEETMWFSGFVLSSLIACIVQFFYANHIRTVDPGPGSRILPYCISVLALTQLGGGIATGVIAHQAHLLTNLFGREFYTATWIWNGA
;
A
#
# COMPACT_ATOMS: atom_id res chain seq x y z
N MET A 1 -17.08 23.44 -0.07
CA MET A 1 -16.93 21.96 0.00
C MET A 1 -15.48 21.50 -0.17
N THR A 2 -14.58 22.35 -0.65
CA THR A 2 -13.15 22.08 -0.91
C THR A 2 -12.26 21.96 0.33
N GLU A 3 -12.52 22.70 1.42
CA GLU A 3 -11.73 22.57 2.67
C GLU A 3 -11.87 21.18 3.33
N ARG A 4 -12.96 20.45 3.08
CA ARG A 4 -13.21 19.14 3.69
C ARG A 4 -12.37 18.01 3.09
N THR A 5 -11.85 18.18 1.88
CA THR A 5 -11.10 17.12 1.17
C THR A 5 -9.60 17.23 1.43
N VAL A 6 -9.07 18.46 1.56
CA VAL A 6 -7.62 18.71 1.67
C VAL A 6 -7.06 18.32 3.04
N GLY A 7 -7.79 18.60 4.13
CA GLY A 7 -7.35 18.27 5.49
C GLY A 7 -7.00 16.79 5.70
N PRO A 8 -7.94 15.86 5.39
CA PRO A 8 -7.65 14.43 5.45
C PRO A 8 -6.48 13.99 4.57
N LEU A 9 -6.34 14.54 3.35
CA LEU A 9 -5.24 14.21 2.44
C LEU A 9 -3.87 14.56 3.03
N VAL A 10 -3.72 15.74 3.62
CA VAL A 10 -2.46 16.16 4.27
C VAL A 10 -2.13 15.25 5.45
N VAL A 11 -3.12 14.89 6.27
CA VAL A 11 -2.93 13.95 7.38
C VAL A 11 -2.50 12.58 6.86
N SER A 12 -3.15 12.07 5.81
CA SER A 12 -2.78 10.81 5.16
C SER A 12 -1.34 10.81 4.65
N TYR A 13 -0.88 11.92 4.04
CA TYR A 13 0.50 12.06 3.58
C TYR A 13 1.52 12.03 4.73
N LEU A 14 1.26 12.77 5.81
CA LEU A 14 2.14 12.78 6.99
C LEU A 14 2.22 11.39 7.64
N LEU A 15 1.07 10.71 7.75
CA LEU A 15 1.02 9.34 8.25
C LEU A 15 1.76 8.37 7.32
N HIS A 16 1.64 8.52 6.00
CA HIS A 16 2.37 7.70 5.03
C HIS A 16 3.89 7.81 5.22
N TRP A 17 4.42 9.04 5.37
CA TRP A 17 5.84 9.26 5.64
C TRP A 17 6.30 8.70 7.00
N GLY A 18 5.48 8.87 8.04
CA GLY A 18 5.77 8.29 9.36
C GLY A 18 5.85 6.76 9.31
N LEU A 19 4.87 6.12 8.69
CA LEU A 19 4.82 4.66 8.50
C LEU A 19 5.99 4.15 7.64
N PHE A 20 6.38 4.90 6.61
CA PHE A 20 7.56 4.58 5.80
C PHE A 20 8.86 4.61 6.63
N GLY A 21 8.99 5.56 7.56
CA GLY A 21 10.10 5.61 8.52
C GLY A 21 10.14 4.38 9.44
N THR A 22 8.97 3.97 9.96
CA THR A 22 8.86 2.74 10.76
C THR A 22 9.21 1.50 9.94
N LEU A 23 8.73 1.37 8.71
CA LEU A 23 9.06 0.27 7.81
C LEU A 23 10.56 0.20 7.53
N THR A 24 11.21 1.35 7.30
CA THR A 24 12.66 1.41 7.10
C THR A 24 13.42 0.87 8.32
N THR A 25 12.94 1.19 9.53
CA THR A 25 13.51 0.65 10.77
C THR A 25 13.31 -0.87 10.87
N GLN A 26 12.11 -1.36 10.52
CA GLN A 26 11.81 -2.81 10.53
C GLN A 26 12.73 -3.58 9.57
N VAL A 27 12.95 -3.07 8.36
CA VAL A 27 13.86 -3.68 7.37
C VAL A 27 15.31 -3.68 7.88
N TYR A 28 15.76 -2.59 8.49
CA TYR A 28 17.08 -2.52 9.10
C TYR A 28 17.28 -3.56 10.21
N LEU A 29 16.32 -3.68 11.14
CA LEU A 29 16.36 -4.67 12.21
C LEU A 29 16.35 -6.11 11.67
N PHE A 30 15.56 -6.39 10.64
CA PHE A 30 15.52 -7.71 10.00
C PHE A 30 16.90 -8.18 9.52
N PHE A 31 17.70 -7.29 8.93
CA PHE A 31 19.04 -7.66 8.46
C PHE A 31 20.05 -7.91 9.58
N ILE A 32 19.88 -7.25 10.73
CA ILE A 32 20.72 -7.47 11.91
C ILE A 32 20.37 -8.78 12.61
N GLU A 33 19.07 -9.05 12.76
CA GLU A 33 18.58 -10.16 13.59
C GLU A 33 18.61 -11.50 12.84
N PHE A 34 18.47 -11.49 11.51
CA PHE A 34 18.45 -12.70 10.68
C PHE A 34 19.58 -12.71 9.62
N PRO A 35 20.86 -12.67 10.02
CA PRO A 35 21.98 -12.64 9.08
C PRO A 35 22.13 -13.93 8.27
N TYR A 36 21.62 -15.06 8.76
CA TYR A 36 21.72 -16.37 8.11
C TYR A 36 20.46 -16.79 7.33
N ASP A 37 19.46 -15.92 7.22
CA ASP A 37 18.21 -16.27 6.55
C ASP A 37 18.38 -16.49 5.04
N SER A 38 17.47 -17.27 4.46
CA SER A 38 17.54 -17.66 3.05
C SER A 38 17.63 -16.46 2.10
N ARG A 39 18.47 -16.56 1.07
CA ARG A 39 18.67 -15.48 0.08
C ARG A 39 17.36 -15.06 -0.61
N GLY A 40 16.42 -16.00 -0.78
CA GLY A 40 15.10 -15.73 -1.34
C GLY A 40 14.26 -14.81 -0.46
N LEU A 41 14.25 -15.04 0.86
CA LEU A 41 13.50 -14.20 1.80
C LEU A 41 14.05 -12.78 1.83
N LYS A 42 15.38 -12.63 1.84
CA LYS A 42 16.05 -11.32 1.78
C LYS A 42 15.77 -10.60 0.47
N ALA A 43 15.79 -11.31 -0.66
CA ALA A 43 15.44 -10.73 -1.97
C ALA A 43 14.00 -10.22 -2.00
N LEU A 44 13.06 -10.95 -1.39
CA LEU A 44 11.66 -10.56 -1.30
C LEU A 44 11.49 -9.29 -0.45
N VAL A 45 12.15 -9.20 0.72
CA VAL A 45 12.13 -8.00 1.58
C VAL A 45 12.74 -6.79 0.86
N TYR A 46 13.89 -6.96 0.18
CA TYR A 46 14.49 -5.88 -0.61
C TYR A 46 13.57 -5.42 -1.74
N THR A 47 12.93 -6.35 -2.45
CA THR A 47 12.02 -6.01 -3.55
C THR A 47 10.80 -5.24 -3.04
N ALA A 48 10.20 -5.69 -1.93
CA ALA A 48 9.08 -4.98 -1.29
C ALA A 48 9.49 -3.59 -0.82
N TYR A 49 10.67 -3.46 -0.21
CA TYR A 49 11.18 -2.16 0.25
C TYR A 49 11.46 -1.20 -0.91
N LEU A 50 12.10 -1.66 -1.98
CA LEU A 50 12.34 -0.83 -3.17
C LEU A 50 11.03 -0.43 -3.86
N ALA A 51 10.05 -1.33 -3.93
CA ALA A 51 8.72 -1.00 -4.42
C ALA A 51 8.03 0.07 -3.55
N GLN A 52 8.16 -0.03 -2.22
CA GLN A 52 7.65 0.98 -1.30
C GLN A 52 8.36 2.34 -1.49
N VAL A 53 9.68 2.35 -1.64
CA VAL A 53 10.46 3.57 -1.90
C VAL A 53 9.98 4.23 -3.21
N ALA A 54 9.80 3.45 -4.27
CA ALA A 54 9.29 3.96 -5.54
C ALA A 54 7.87 4.54 -5.40
N GLN A 55 6.99 3.83 -4.68
CA GLN A 55 5.63 4.29 -4.38
C GLN A 55 5.64 5.61 -3.59
N THR A 56 6.46 5.71 -2.54
CA THR A 56 6.60 6.91 -1.72
C THR A 56 7.13 8.09 -2.54
N PHE A 57 8.08 7.85 -3.46
CA PHE A 57 8.57 8.91 -4.36
C PHE A 57 7.46 9.43 -5.29
N LEU A 58 6.67 8.54 -5.89
CA LEU A 58 5.53 8.92 -6.74
C LEU A 58 4.48 9.73 -5.97
N ILE A 59 4.14 9.31 -4.75
CA ILE A 59 3.21 10.04 -3.88
C ILE A 59 3.78 11.41 -3.52
N THR A 60 5.06 11.50 -3.16
CA THR A 60 5.70 12.78 -2.83
C THR A 60 5.77 13.73 -4.02
N GLU A 61 6.04 13.23 -5.23
CA GLU A 61 6.07 14.05 -6.45
C GLU A 61 4.67 14.63 -6.74
N SER A 62 3.65 13.79 -6.66
CA SER A 62 2.25 14.17 -6.89
C SER A 62 1.78 15.19 -5.85
N ASN A 63 2.11 14.95 -4.58
CA ASN A 63 1.80 15.85 -3.48
C ASN A 63 2.56 17.18 -3.58
N PHE A 64 3.83 17.16 -4.00
CA PHE A 64 4.61 18.38 -4.22
C PHE A 64 4.03 19.23 -5.34
N ARG A 65 3.51 18.63 -6.43
CA ARG A 65 2.79 19.36 -7.48
C ARG A 65 1.51 20.00 -6.97
N ALA A 66 0.71 19.25 -6.22
CA ALA A 66 -0.57 19.72 -5.68
C ALA A 66 -0.41 20.86 -4.66
N PHE A 67 0.57 20.77 -3.75
CA PHE A 67 0.76 21.73 -2.66
C PHE A 67 1.87 22.76 -2.89
N GLY A 68 2.68 22.59 -3.93
CA GLY A 68 3.73 23.53 -4.33
C GLY A 68 3.25 24.50 -5.41
N PRO A 69 3.56 24.26 -6.70
CA PRO A 69 3.17 25.14 -7.79
C PRO A 69 1.63 25.20 -8.00
N GLY A 70 0.90 24.14 -7.63
CA GLY A 70 -0.57 24.08 -7.67
C GLY A 70 -1.26 24.63 -6.43
N TYR A 71 -0.52 25.22 -5.47
CA TYR A 71 -1.10 25.68 -4.21
C TYR A 71 -2.27 26.66 -4.42
N GLY A 72 -3.41 26.35 -3.80
CA GLY A 72 -4.65 27.14 -3.92
C GLY A 72 -5.52 26.81 -5.14
N GLN A 73 -5.05 25.93 -6.04
CA GLN A 73 -5.83 25.44 -7.19
C GLN A 73 -6.46 24.09 -6.85
N VAL A 74 -7.79 24.02 -6.87
CA VAL A 74 -8.55 22.80 -6.56
C VAL A 74 -8.27 21.71 -7.60
N ASP A 75 -8.10 22.11 -8.86
CA ASP A 75 -7.84 21.21 -9.98
C ASP A 75 -6.51 20.45 -9.84
N ALA A 76 -5.52 21.04 -9.16
CA ALA A 76 -4.22 20.40 -8.94
C ALA A 76 -4.29 19.27 -7.89
N VAL A 77 -5.29 19.31 -7.00
CA VAL A 77 -5.57 18.26 -6.02
C VAL A 77 -6.51 17.21 -6.61
N GLU A 78 -7.49 17.62 -7.42
CA GLU A 78 -8.47 16.70 -8.01
C GLU A 78 -7.92 15.84 -9.15
N ASN A 79 -6.91 16.32 -9.89
CA ASN A 79 -6.26 15.60 -11.00
C ASN A 79 -5.00 14.84 -10.55
N GLU A 80 -5.13 13.96 -9.56
CA GLU A 80 -4.01 13.11 -9.13
C GLU A 80 -3.90 11.86 -10.03
N GLU A 81 -3.34 12.03 -11.23
CA GLU A 81 -3.25 10.99 -12.27
C GLU A 81 -2.43 9.75 -11.89
N THR A 82 -1.62 9.84 -10.85
CA THR A 82 -0.75 8.75 -10.35
C THR A 82 -1.41 7.95 -9.23
N MET A 83 -2.48 8.46 -8.59
CA MET A 83 -3.10 7.84 -7.42
C MET A 83 -3.65 6.44 -7.70
N TRP A 84 -4.21 6.22 -8.89
CA TRP A 84 -4.78 4.92 -9.25
C TRP A 84 -3.73 3.79 -9.23
N PHE A 85 -2.50 4.10 -9.68
CA PHE A 85 -1.40 3.15 -9.79
C PHE A 85 -0.57 3.08 -8.50
N SER A 86 -0.10 4.23 -8.01
CA SER A 86 0.73 4.27 -6.80
C SER A 86 -0.10 4.00 -5.55
N GLY A 87 -1.29 4.58 -5.44
CA GLY A 87 -2.15 4.48 -4.24
C GLY A 87 -2.79 3.10 -4.06
N PHE A 88 -3.30 2.49 -5.13
CA PHE A 88 -4.06 1.23 -5.01
C PHE A 88 -3.28 0.00 -5.48
N VAL A 89 -2.78 0.01 -6.73
CA VAL A 89 -2.16 -1.17 -7.34
C VAL A 89 -0.81 -1.52 -6.71
N LEU A 90 0.10 -0.55 -6.59
CA LEU A 90 1.39 -0.79 -5.93
C LEU A 90 1.20 -1.12 -4.45
N SER A 91 0.30 -0.42 -3.77
CA SER A 91 0.03 -0.67 -2.35
C SER A 91 -0.49 -2.08 -2.10
N SER A 92 -1.41 -2.59 -2.93
CA SER A 92 -1.96 -3.93 -2.79
C SER A 92 -0.95 -5.01 -3.14
N LEU A 93 -0.07 -4.76 -4.12
CA LEU A 93 1.04 -5.65 -4.44
C LEU A 93 2.04 -5.75 -3.28
N ILE A 94 2.44 -4.62 -2.70
CA ILE A 94 3.37 -4.61 -1.56
C ILE A 94 2.75 -5.32 -0.36
N ALA A 95 1.47 -5.05 -0.05
CA ALA A 95 0.75 -5.75 1.01
C ALA A 95 0.74 -7.26 0.77
N CYS A 96 0.46 -7.72 -0.45
CA CYS A 96 0.47 -9.14 -0.81
C CYS A 96 1.84 -9.79 -0.55
N ILE A 97 2.93 -9.14 -0.99
CA ILE A 97 4.30 -9.63 -0.78
C ILE A 97 4.62 -9.71 0.72
N VAL A 98 4.26 -8.70 1.50
CA VAL A 98 4.48 -8.64 2.96
C VAL A 98 3.68 -9.72 3.68
N GLN A 99 2.43 -9.98 3.28
CA GLN A 99 1.63 -11.05 3.87
C GLN A 99 2.20 -12.44 3.58
N PHE A 100 2.75 -12.67 2.38
CA PHE A 100 3.46 -13.93 2.09
C PHE A 100 4.73 -14.09 2.94
N PHE A 101 5.45 -13.00 3.19
CA PHE A 101 6.58 -13.01 4.13
C PHE A 101 6.14 -13.42 5.54
N TYR A 102 5.08 -12.81 6.06
CA TYR A 102 4.54 -13.17 7.38
C TYR A 102 4.01 -14.60 7.44
N ALA A 103 3.30 -15.06 6.40
CA ALA A 103 2.84 -16.44 6.30
C ALA A 103 4.02 -17.42 6.35
N ASN A 104 5.14 -17.11 5.66
CA ASN A 104 6.35 -17.92 5.73
C ASN A 104 6.97 -17.90 7.13
N HIS A 105 7.04 -16.73 7.77
CA HIS A 105 7.61 -16.59 9.12
C HIS A 105 6.80 -17.37 10.18
N ILE A 106 5.46 -17.35 10.10
CA ILE A 106 4.61 -18.14 11.01
C ILE A 106 4.87 -19.63 10.83
N ARG A 107 5.02 -20.11 9.59
CA ARG A 107 5.34 -21.52 9.31
C ARG A 107 6.70 -21.94 9.87
N THR A 108 7.66 -21.04 9.92
CA THR A 108 8.99 -21.33 10.48
C THR A 108 8.99 -21.32 12.01
N VAL A 109 8.16 -20.48 12.65
CA VAL A 109 8.08 -20.37 14.12
C VAL A 109 7.22 -21.48 14.74
N ASP A 110 6.12 -21.87 14.09
CA ASP A 110 5.24 -22.93 14.56
C ASP A 110 5.08 -24.03 13.48
N PRO A 111 5.95 -25.05 13.48
CA PRO A 111 5.93 -26.12 12.50
C PRO A 111 4.82 -27.17 12.73
N GLY A 112 3.97 -27.00 13.75
CA GLY A 112 2.91 -27.95 14.09
C GLY A 112 1.88 -28.16 12.96
N PRO A 113 1.32 -29.37 12.80
CA PRO A 113 0.36 -29.69 11.73
C PRO A 113 -0.95 -28.87 11.81
N GLY A 114 -1.36 -28.44 13.02
CA GLY A 114 -2.53 -27.57 13.22
C GLY A 114 -2.27 -26.09 12.89
N SER A 115 -1.01 -25.65 12.88
CA SER A 115 -0.63 -24.24 12.69
C SER A 115 -0.65 -23.80 11.22
N ARG A 116 -0.69 -24.75 10.27
CA ARG A 116 -0.66 -24.46 8.82
C ARG A 116 -1.92 -23.80 8.28
N ILE A 117 -3.02 -23.84 9.03
CA ILE A 117 -4.29 -23.20 8.66
C ILE A 117 -4.10 -21.69 8.59
N LEU A 118 -3.40 -21.10 9.57
CA LEU A 118 -3.24 -19.65 9.68
C LEU A 118 -2.44 -19.04 8.50
N PRO A 119 -1.25 -19.54 8.13
CA PRO A 119 -0.51 -19.10 6.93
C PRO A 119 -1.30 -19.25 5.63
N TYR A 120 -2.12 -20.30 5.53
CA TYR A 120 -2.96 -20.53 4.36
C TYR A 120 -4.08 -19.48 4.28
N CYS A 121 -4.77 -19.21 5.39
CA CYS A 121 -5.76 -18.14 5.48
C CYS A 121 -5.14 -16.78 5.11
N ILE A 122 -3.97 -16.44 5.67
CA ILE A 122 -3.25 -15.19 5.35
C ILE A 122 -2.96 -15.09 3.85
N SER A 123 -2.51 -16.18 3.22
CA SER A 123 -2.22 -16.20 1.79
C SER A 123 -3.47 -15.96 0.91
N VAL A 124 -4.60 -16.56 1.29
CA VAL A 124 -5.87 -16.36 0.57
C VAL A 124 -6.40 -14.93 0.73
N LEU A 125 -6.33 -14.40 1.95
CA LEU A 125 -6.72 -13.01 2.22
C LEU A 125 -5.83 -12.03 1.46
N ALA A 126 -4.52 -12.26 1.43
CA ALA A 126 -3.57 -11.44 0.67
C ALA A 126 -3.87 -11.38 -0.84
N LEU A 127 -4.27 -12.50 -1.45
CA LEU A 127 -4.69 -12.53 -2.85
C LEU A 127 -6.03 -11.82 -3.07
N THR A 128 -6.94 -11.90 -2.10
CA THR A 128 -8.22 -11.19 -2.14
C THR A 128 -8.02 -9.68 -2.04
N GLN A 129 -7.14 -9.23 -1.13
CA GLN A 129 -6.72 -7.83 -1.01
C GLN A 129 -6.06 -7.32 -2.29
N LEU A 130 -5.18 -8.13 -2.92
CA LEU A 130 -4.55 -7.80 -4.19
C LEU A 130 -5.59 -7.56 -5.29
N GLY A 131 -6.56 -8.47 -5.42
CA GLY A 131 -7.67 -8.33 -6.37
C GLY A 131 -8.53 -7.08 -6.10
N GLY A 132 -8.87 -6.84 -4.84
CA GLY A 132 -9.60 -5.64 -4.41
C GLY A 132 -8.86 -4.34 -4.74
N GLY A 133 -7.54 -4.30 -4.49
CA GLY A 133 -6.72 -3.14 -4.79
C GLY A 133 -6.55 -2.88 -6.29
N ILE A 134 -6.40 -3.94 -7.10
CA ILE A 134 -6.37 -3.80 -8.57
C ILE A 134 -7.71 -3.28 -9.08
N ALA A 135 -8.83 -3.85 -8.63
CA ALA A 135 -10.17 -3.38 -9.01
C ALA A 135 -10.39 -1.91 -8.62
N THR A 136 -9.98 -1.53 -7.41
CA THR A 136 -10.06 -0.14 -6.93
C THR A 136 -9.20 0.79 -7.80
N GLY A 137 -7.99 0.37 -8.17
CA GLY A 137 -7.12 1.12 -9.08
C GLY A 137 -7.73 1.30 -10.47
N VAL A 138 -8.37 0.27 -11.05
CA VAL A 138 -9.03 0.37 -12.36
C VAL A 138 -10.22 1.35 -12.31
N ILE A 139 -11.05 1.26 -11.26
CA ILE A 139 -12.17 2.19 -11.06
C ILE A 139 -11.62 3.62 -10.87
N ALA A 140 -10.53 3.78 -10.12
CA ALA A 140 -9.92 5.08 -9.90
C ALA A 140 -9.34 5.70 -11.17
N HIS A 141 -8.71 4.89 -12.03
CA HIS A 141 -8.23 5.33 -13.34
C HIS A 141 -9.37 5.83 -14.24
N GLN A 142 -10.53 5.16 -14.20
CA GLN A 142 -11.70 5.57 -15.00
C GLN A 142 -12.41 6.82 -14.46
N ALA A 143 -12.30 7.11 -13.17
CA ALA A 143 -12.98 8.23 -12.54
C ALA A 143 -12.39 9.61 -12.93
N HIS A 144 -11.10 9.65 -13.31
CA HIS A 144 -10.28 10.82 -13.68
C HIS A 144 -10.18 11.95 -12.64
N LEU A 145 -11.21 12.17 -11.82
CA LEU A 145 -11.29 13.17 -10.76
C LEU A 145 -11.58 12.50 -9.42
N LEU A 146 -10.94 12.98 -8.35
CA LEU A 146 -11.17 12.46 -6.98
C LEU A 146 -12.64 12.52 -6.55
N THR A 147 -13.37 13.56 -6.96
CA THR A 147 -14.80 13.74 -6.62
C THR A 147 -15.69 12.64 -7.22
N ASN A 148 -15.25 12.01 -8.30
CA ASN A 148 -15.96 10.89 -8.93
C ASN A 148 -15.66 9.53 -8.27
N LEU A 149 -14.67 9.46 -7.36
CA LEU A 149 -14.33 8.24 -6.64
C LEU A 149 -15.36 7.86 -5.57
N PHE A 150 -16.26 8.76 -5.17
CA PHE A 150 -17.26 8.47 -4.12
C PHE A 150 -18.41 7.56 -4.56
N GLY A 151 -18.28 6.86 -5.69
CA GLY A 151 -19.23 5.87 -6.16
C GLY A 151 -19.28 4.61 -5.27
N ARG A 152 -20.45 3.97 -5.23
CA ARG A 152 -20.67 2.72 -4.47
C ARG A 152 -19.67 1.62 -4.86
N GLU A 153 -19.31 1.54 -6.14
CA GLU A 153 -18.38 0.53 -6.66
C GLU A 153 -16.96 0.71 -6.09
N PHE A 154 -16.46 1.95 -6.06
CA PHE A 154 -15.17 2.27 -5.46
C PHE A 154 -15.16 1.97 -3.96
N TYR A 155 -16.23 2.32 -3.24
CA TYR A 155 -16.36 1.98 -1.81
C TYR A 155 -16.35 0.48 -1.57
N THR A 156 -17.06 -0.31 -2.37
CA THR A 156 -17.07 -1.78 -2.23
C THR A 156 -15.70 -2.39 -2.54
N ALA A 157 -15.02 -1.91 -3.59
CA ALA A 157 -13.70 -2.40 -3.95
C ALA A 157 -12.65 -2.04 -2.88
N THR A 158 -12.69 -0.81 -2.36
CA THR A 158 -11.82 -0.34 -1.27
C THR A 158 -12.07 -1.10 0.02
N TRP A 159 -13.33 -1.46 0.30
CA TRP A 159 -13.68 -2.28 1.47
C TRP A 159 -13.11 -3.70 1.36
N ILE A 160 -13.16 -4.31 0.17
CA ILE A 160 -12.53 -5.61 -0.07
C ILE A 160 -11.00 -5.50 0.06
N TRP A 161 -10.42 -4.42 -0.46
CA TRP A 161 -8.98 -4.18 -0.38
C TRP A 161 -8.47 -4.02 1.07
N ASN A 162 -9.20 -3.28 1.92
CA ASN A 162 -8.77 -3.00 3.30
C ASN A 162 -9.35 -3.96 4.35
N GLY A 163 -10.42 -4.69 4.02
CA GLY A 163 -11.21 -5.48 4.96
C GLY A 163 -11.14 -7.00 4.79
N ALA A 164 -10.63 -7.49 3.65
CA ALA A 164 -10.16 -8.87 3.53
C ALA A 164 -8.82 -9.00 4.26
#